data_AF-A0A448KE54-F1
#
_entry.id   AF-A0A448KE54-F1
#
_cell.length_a   1.000
_cell.length_b   1.000
_cell.length_c   1.000
_cell.angle_alpha   90.00
_cell.angle_beta   90.00
_cell.angle_gamma   90.00
#
_symmetry.space_group_name_H-M   'P 1'
#
loop_
_entity.id
_entity.type
_entity.pdbx_description
1 polymer ?
#
loop_
_entity_poly.entity_id
_entity_poly.type
_entity_poly.pdbx_seq_one_letter_code
_entity_poly.pdbx_strand_id
1 'polypeptide(L)'
;MAIAFDVGHPMGIDIELINRRREATLRSQVVDSEVSLCLAHRVSMLEMSTHLWCAKEAVGKAMLTGLTVPSSLLEVSSVVADHDGYRIRFRNLIQYGARAVRIRNYAVALGHPRDTELQGLDSTKALVAGVAHA
;
A
#
# COMPACT_ATOMS: atom_id res chain seq x y z
N MET A 1 -3.25 -2.27 14.71
CA MET A 1 -3.10 -0.88 14.23
C MET A 1 -4.48 -0.32 13.94
N ALA A 2 -4.65 0.98 14.13
CA ALA A 2 -5.91 1.67 13.88
C ALA A 2 -5.62 3.05 13.28
N ILE A 3 -6.62 3.58 12.59
CA ILE A 3 -6.62 4.89 11.94
C ILE A 3 -8.01 5.47 12.21
N ALA A 4 -8.05 6.74 12.62
CA ALA A 4 -9.28 7.51 12.74
C ALA A 4 -9.46 8.38 11.50
N PHE A 5 -10.68 8.42 10.98
CA PHE A 5 -11.05 9.18 9.79
C PHE A 5 -12.54 9.54 9.84
N ASP A 6 -12.93 10.54 9.06
CA ASP A 6 -14.34 10.86 8.87
C ASP A 6 -15.04 9.78 8.03
N VAL A 7 -16.27 9.41 8.36
CA VAL A 7 -16.99 8.34 7.64
C VAL A 7 -17.18 8.64 6.14
N GLY A 8 -17.27 9.92 5.76
CA GLY A 8 -17.31 10.37 4.36
C GLY A 8 -15.95 10.34 3.66
N HIS A 9 -14.88 9.99 4.37
CA HIS A 9 -13.53 9.89 3.87
C HIS A 9 -12.90 8.54 4.27
N PRO A 10 -13.41 7.41 3.73
CA PRO A 10 -13.00 6.07 4.15
C PRO A 10 -11.52 5.81 3.90
N MET A 11 -10.79 5.42 4.95
CA MET A 11 -9.36 5.10 4.89
C MET A 11 -9.08 3.72 5.48
N GLY A 12 -7.93 3.16 5.13
CA GLY A 12 -7.49 1.87 5.67
C GLY A 12 -5.98 1.83 5.82
N ILE A 13 -5.50 1.08 6.81
CA ILE A 13 -4.06 0.89 7.06
C ILE A 13 -3.71 -0.59 7.06
N ASP A 14 -2.54 -0.90 6.52
CA ASP A 14 -1.98 -2.23 6.56
C ASP A 14 -0.46 -2.19 6.78
N ILE A 15 0.07 -3.28 7.35
CA ILE A 15 1.49 -3.47 7.60
C ILE A 15 1.88 -4.90 7.27
N GLU A 16 2.94 -5.05 6.50
CA GLU A 16 3.40 -6.36 6.04
C GLU A 16 4.90 -6.52 6.17
N LEU A 17 5.32 -7.66 6.73
CA LEU A 17 6.73 -7.99 6.86
C LEU A 17 7.29 -8.41 5.49
N ILE A 18 8.36 -7.76 5.05
CA ILE A 18 9.14 -8.14 3.87
C ILE A 18 9.91 -9.42 4.22
N ASN A 19 9.33 -10.56 3.85
CA ASN A 19 9.81 -11.88 4.27
C ASN A 19 9.89 -12.85 3.09
N ARG A 20 11.09 -13.39 2.82
CA ARG A 20 11.32 -14.38 1.76
C ARG A 20 10.42 -15.61 1.85
N ARG A 21 10.00 -16.01 3.06
CA ARG A 21 9.08 -17.14 3.24
C ARG A 21 7.70 -16.92 2.60
N ARG A 22 7.30 -15.67 2.37
CA ARG A 22 6.03 -15.29 1.74
C ARG A 22 6.18 -14.95 0.26
N GLU A 23 7.38 -15.05 -0.30
CA GLU A 23 7.65 -14.57 -1.66
C GLU A 23 6.78 -15.24 -2.72
N ALA A 24 6.65 -16.57 -2.66
CA ALA A 24 5.82 -17.32 -3.61
C ALA A 24 4.34 -16.89 -3.53
N THR A 25 3.81 -16.72 -2.31
CA THR A 25 2.44 -16.26 -2.08
C THR A 25 2.23 -14.83 -2.57
N LEU A 26 3.13 -13.90 -2.26
CA LEU A 26 3.01 -12.51 -2.69
C LEU A 26 3.10 -12.38 -4.22
N ARG A 27 4.00 -13.15 -4.85
CA ARG A 27 4.12 -13.19 -6.31
C ARG A 27 2.86 -13.68 -7.00
N SER A 28 2.10 -14.61 -6.41
CA SER A 28 0.82 -15.06 -7.00
C SER A 28 -0.30 -14.03 -6.91
N GLN A 29 -0.13 -12.97 -6.10
CA GLN A 29 -1.07 -11.86 -5.96
C GLN A 29 -0.70 -10.64 -6.83
N VAL A 30 0.48 -10.69 -7.45
CA VAL A 30 0.91 -9.73 -8.47
C VAL A 30 0.42 -10.25 -9.81
N VAL A 31 -0.44 -9.50 -10.48
CA VAL A 31 -0.90 -9.87 -11.82
C VAL A 31 0.16 -9.50 -12.87
N ASP A 32 0.14 -10.13 -14.04
CA ASP A 32 1.19 -9.96 -15.06
C ASP A 32 1.44 -8.48 -15.44
N SER A 33 0.38 -7.67 -15.48
CA SER A 33 0.48 -6.23 -15.77
C SER A 33 1.27 -5.44 -14.72
N GLU A 34 1.35 -5.93 -13.48
CA GLU A 34 2.04 -5.29 -12.36
C GLU A 34 3.52 -5.69 -12.27
N VAL A 35 3.93 -6.78 -12.92
CA VAL A 35 5.33 -7.25 -12.88
C VAL A 35 6.29 -6.19 -13.38
N SER A 36 5.92 -5.49 -14.46
CA SER A 36 6.71 -4.39 -15.00
C SER A 36 6.86 -3.23 -14.01
N LEU A 37 5.81 -2.93 -13.24
CA LEU A 37 5.84 -1.92 -12.18
C LEU A 37 6.80 -2.36 -11.07
N CYS A 38 6.79 -3.64 -10.70
CA CYS A 38 7.72 -4.15 -9.69
C CYS A 38 9.20 -3.99 -10.08
N LEU A 39 9.50 -4.22 -11.36
CA LEU A 39 10.86 -4.17 -11.89
C LEU A 39 11.36 -2.74 -12.19
N ALA A 40 10.46 -1.76 -12.25
CA ALA A 40 10.80 -0.37 -12.57
C ALA A 40 11.54 0.38 -11.44
N HIS A 41 11.60 -0.19 -10.23
CA HIS A 41 12.16 0.46 -9.05
C HIS A 41 13.45 -0.22 -8.57
N ARG A 42 14.31 0.54 -7.88
CA ARG A 42 15.60 0.05 -7.36
C ARG A 42 15.47 -0.74 -6.05
N VAL A 43 14.45 -1.59 -5.94
CA VAL A 43 14.21 -2.49 -4.82
C VAL A 43 14.02 -3.92 -5.33
N SER A 44 14.09 -4.90 -4.43
CA SER A 44 13.85 -6.30 -4.82
C SER A 44 12.39 -6.51 -5.26
N MET A 45 12.15 -7.49 -6.13
CA MET A 45 10.80 -7.91 -6.50
C MET A 45 9.96 -8.24 -5.27
N LEU A 46 10.52 -8.97 -4.30
CA LEU A 46 9.85 -9.28 -3.04
C LEU A 46 9.39 -8.03 -2.30
N GLU A 47 10.27 -7.04 -2.17
CA GLU A 47 9.97 -5.79 -1.46
C GLU A 47 8.84 -5.02 -2.16
N MET A 48 8.93 -4.83 -3.48
CA MET A 48 7.88 -4.14 -4.21
C MET A 48 6.55 -4.92 -4.22
N SER A 49 6.59 -6.24 -4.43
CA SER A 49 5.38 -7.09 -4.32
C SER A 49 4.74 -6.99 -2.93
N THR A 50 5.56 -6.87 -1.87
CA THR A 50 5.05 -6.67 -0.50
C THR A 50 4.37 -5.30 -0.37
N HIS A 51 4.93 -4.23 -0.95
CA HIS A 51 4.31 -2.91 -0.97
C HIS A 51 2.98 -2.90 -1.74
N LEU A 52 2.93 -3.53 -2.92
CA LEU A 52 1.70 -3.62 -3.70
C LEU A 52 0.63 -4.38 -2.93
N TRP A 53 0.99 -5.54 -2.37
CA TRP A 53 0.08 -6.33 -1.54
C TRP A 53 -0.47 -5.52 -0.36
N CYS A 54 0.41 -4.87 0.41
CA CYS A 54 0.04 -4.04 1.55
C CYS A 54 -0.90 -2.89 1.12
N ALA A 55 -0.66 -2.27 -0.03
CA ALA A 55 -1.54 -1.23 -0.58
C ALA A 55 -2.93 -1.76 -0.97
N LYS A 56 -2.98 -2.95 -1.60
CA LYS A 56 -4.24 -3.64 -1.96
C LYS A 56 -5.07 -3.92 -0.70
N GLU A 57 -4.43 -4.45 0.35
CA GLU A 57 -5.07 -4.71 1.65
C GLU A 57 -5.56 -3.44 2.34
N ALA A 58 -4.74 -2.37 2.33
CA ALA A 58 -5.13 -1.09 2.91
C ALA A 58 -6.38 -0.50 2.24
N VAL A 59 -6.48 -0.58 0.90
CA VAL A 59 -7.69 -0.16 0.16
C VAL A 59 -8.85 -1.12 0.40
N GLY A 60 -8.63 -2.42 0.42
CA GLY A 60 -9.66 -3.40 0.76
C GLY A 60 -10.27 -3.18 2.15
N LYS A 61 -9.45 -2.74 3.12
CA LYS A 61 -9.93 -2.32 4.45
C LYS A 61 -10.70 -1.01 4.41
N ALA A 62 -10.25 -0.01 3.64
CA ALA A 62 -10.99 1.24 3.45
C ALA A 62 -12.39 0.99 2.88
N MET A 63 -12.51 0.02 1.98
CA MET A 63 -13.78 -0.40 1.37
C MET A 63 -14.60 -1.37 2.23
N LEU A 64 -14.10 -1.79 3.39
CA LEU A 64 -14.70 -2.82 4.26
C LEU A 64 -14.90 -4.18 3.58
N THR A 65 -14.14 -4.49 2.53
CA THR A 65 -14.21 -5.78 1.81
C THR A 65 -13.12 -6.75 2.24
N GLY A 66 -12.00 -6.24 2.76
CA GLY A 66 -10.76 -7.02 2.89
C GLY A 66 -10.38 -7.66 1.55
N LEU A 67 -9.82 -8.88 1.61
CA LEU A 67 -9.44 -9.70 0.44
C LEU A 67 -10.60 -10.45 -0.24
N THR A 68 -11.86 -10.21 0.15
CA THR A 68 -12.98 -10.93 -0.47
C THR A 68 -13.27 -10.47 -1.90
N VAL A 69 -12.65 -9.36 -2.33
CA VAL A 69 -12.72 -8.88 -3.71
C VAL A 69 -11.68 -9.58 -4.59
N PRO A 70 -12.00 -9.84 -5.87
CA PRO A 70 -11.02 -10.36 -6.83
C PRO A 70 -9.80 -9.43 -6.91
N SER A 71 -8.60 -10.02 -6.98
CA SER A 71 -7.33 -9.28 -7.09
C SER A 71 -7.27 -8.37 -8.32
N SER A 72 -7.99 -8.73 -9.39
CA SER A 72 -8.16 -7.89 -10.59
C SER A 72 -8.84 -6.55 -10.31
N LEU A 73 -9.75 -6.48 -9.33
CA LEU A 73 -10.37 -5.20 -8.94
C LEU A 73 -9.35 -4.26 -8.27
N LEU A 74 -8.39 -4.85 -7.54
CA LEU A 74 -7.29 -4.17 -6.86
C LEU A 74 -6.02 -4.10 -7.73
N GLU A 75 -6.13 -4.27 -9.04
CA GLU A 75 -5.00 -4.17 -9.96
C GLU A 75 -4.39 -2.76 -9.92
N VAL A 76 -3.06 -2.69 -9.76
CA VAL A 76 -2.29 -1.45 -9.73
C VAL A 76 -2.03 -0.95 -11.14
N SER A 77 -2.34 0.32 -11.38
CA SER A 77 -2.13 1.01 -12.66
C SER A 77 -0.84 1.82 -12.70
N SER A 78 -0.37 2.32 -11.56
CA SER A 78 0.90 3.06 -11.49
C SER A 78 1.51 3.03 -10.10
N VAL A 79 2.84 3.01 -10.06
CA VAL A 79 3.64 3.22 -8.87
C VAL A 79 4.59 4.37 -9.14
N VAL A 80 4.50 5.44 -8.35
CA VAL A 80 5.37 6.61 -8.45
C VAL A 80 6.17 6.70 -7.18
N ALA A 81 7.50 6.57 -7.29
CA ALA A 81 8.40 6.77 -6.17
C ALA A 81 8.55 8.27 -5.87
N ASP A 82 8.63 8.60 -4.60
CA ASP A 82 9.02 9.92 -4.10
C ASP A 82 10.04 9.76 -2.97
N HIS A 83 10.37 10.85 -2.28
CA HIS A 83 11.38 10.86 -1.23
C HIS A 83 11.05 9.98 0.00
N ASP A 84 9.77 9.66 0.26
CA ASP A 84 9.38 8.89 1.45
C ASP A 84 8.82 7.50 1.14
N GLY A 85 8.60 7.17 -0.13
CA GLY A 85 8.09 5.87 -0.53
C GLY A 85 7.40 5.90 -1.88
N TYR A 86 6.17 5.39 -1.93
CA TYR A 86 5.44 5.14 -3.17
C TYR A 86 4.01 5.66 -3.11
N ARG A 87 3.62 6.41 -4.14
CA ARG A 87 2.22 6.68 -4.46
C ARG A 87 1.70 5.66 -5.45
N ILE A 88 0.65 4.94 -5.08
CA ILE A 88 0.09 3.82 -5.82
C ILE A 88 -1.32 4.18 -6.29
N ARG A 89 -1.60 3.90 -7.57
CA ARG A 89 -2.94 4.05 -8.18
C ARG A 89 -3.45 2.70 -8.65
N PHE A 90 -4.76 2.57 -8.69
CA PHE A 90 -5.45 1.35 -9.11
C PHE A 90 -6.11 1.55 -10.47
N ARG A 91 -6.18 0.47 -11.27
CA ARG A 91 -6.77 0.46 -12.60
C ARG A 91 -8.29 0.56 -12.54
N ASN A 92 -8.90 -0.26 -11.69
CA ASN A 92 -10.36 -0.43 -11.65
C ASN A 92 -11.02 0.33 -10.50
N LEU A 93 -10.30 0.56 -9.39
CA LEU A 93 -10.75 1.37 -8.25
C LEU A 93 -10.20 2.80 -8.34
N ILE A 94 -10.58 3.51 -9.39
CA ILE A 94 -9.98 4.80 -9.75
C ILE A 94 -10.20 5.90 -8.70
N GLN A 95 -11.25 5.79 -7.88
CA GLN A 95 -11.56 6.71 -6.77
C GLN A 95 -10.69 6.50 -5.52
N TYR A 96 -9.81 5.50 -5.51
CA TYR A 96 -8.86 5.26 -4.42
C TYR A 96 -7.41 5.38 -4.88
N GLY A 97 -6.52 5.57 -3.91
CA GLY A 97 -5.08 5.46 -4.03
C GLY A 97 -4.47 4.92 -2.73
N ALA A 98 -3.16 4.71 -2.73
CA ALA A 98 -2.44 4.39 -1.51
C ALA A 98 -1.09 5.10 -1.44
N ARG A 99 -0.68 5.45 -0.22
CA ARG A 99 0.70 5.82 0.11
C ARG A 99 1.34 4.63 0.82
N ALA A 100 2.44 4.13 0.26
CA ALA A 100 3.20 3.03 0.84
C ALA A 100 4.62 3.48 1.19
N VAL A 101 5.11 3.08 2.35
CA VAL A 101 6.44 3.41 2.85
C VAL A 101 7.10 2.17 3.44
N ARG A 102 8.44 2.18 3.49
CA ARG A 102 9.19 1.13 4.18
C ARG A 102 9.65 1.62 5.54
N ILE A 103 9.38 0.81 6.57
CA ILE A 103 9.83 1.05 7.94
C ILE A 103 10.61 -0.18 8.40
N ARG A 104 11.95 -0.07 8.43
CA ARG A 104 12.86 -1.20 8.65
C ARG A 104 12.60 -2.35 7.66
N ASN A 105 11.99 -3.44 8.11
CA ASN A 105 11.68 -4.61 7.28
C ASN A 105 10.18 -4.75 6.99
N TYR A 106 9.41 -3.70 7.25
CA TYR A 106 7.97 -3.68 7.03
C TYR A 106 7.62 -2.74 5.88
N ALA A 107 6.75 -3.20 4.99
CA ALA A 107 5.94 -2.33 4.15
C ALA A 107 4.75 -1.85 4.98
N VAL A 108 4.46 -0.55 4.93
CA VAL A 108 3.26 0.02 5.54
C VAL A 108 2.53 0.81 4.48
N ALA A 109 1.21 0.62 4.38
CA ALA A 109 0.39 1.31 3.40
C ALA A 109 -0.84 1.94 4.04
N LEU A 110 -1.17 3.15 3.56
CA LEU A 110 -2.38 3.88 3.86
C LEU A 110 -3.21 3.97 2.57
N GLY A 111 -4.36 3.31 2.55
CA GLY A 111 -5.36 3.41 1.50
C GLY A 111 -6.30 4.59 1.79
N HIS A 112 -6.57 5.40 0.77
CA HIS A 112 -7.32 6.65 0.91
C HIS A 112 -8.05 7.03 -0.39
N PRO A 113 -9.07 7.90 -0.33
CA PRO A 113 -9.67 8.49 -1.53
C PRO A 113 -8.63 9.14 -2.43
N ARG A 114 -8.84 9.10 -3.74
CA ARG A 114 -7.84 9.45 -4.75
C ARG A 114 -7.23 10.84 -4.59
N ASP A 115 -8.05 11.80 -4.20
CA ASP A 115 -7.69 13.21 -4.10
C ASP A 115 -7.38 13.64 -2.65
N THR A 116 -7.16 12.68 -1.75
CA THR A 116 -6.66 12.97 -0.41
C THR A 116 -5.24 13.52 -0.49
N GLU A 117 -5.06 14.72 0.03
CA GLU A 117 -3.74 15.29 0.31
C GLU A 117 -3.34 14.94 1.74
N LEU A 118 -2.28 14.16 1.87
CA LEU A 118 -1.73 13.76 3.16
C LEU A 118 -0.68 14.78 3.61
N GLN A 119 -1.05 15.69 4.50
CA GLN A 119 -0.12 16.64 5.09
C GLN A 119 0.73 15.96 6.17
N GLY A 120 2.03 16.22 6.19
CA GLY A 120 2.94 15.71 7.21
C GLY A 120 3.42 14.27 7.01
N LEU A 121 3.07 13.61 5.90
CA LEU A 121 3.68 12.34 5.49
C LEU A 121 5.03 12.50 4.76
N ASP A 122 5.52 13.73 4.60
CA ASP A 122 6.81 14.11 3.99
C ASP A 122 8.05 13.69 4.83
N SER A 123 7.82 12.80 5.79
CA SER A 123 8.85 12.24 6.65
C SER A 123 8.30 10.96 7.25
N THR A 124 9.04 9.87 7.04
CA THR A 124 8.86 8.54 7.68
C THR A 124 8.61 8.59 9.20
N LYS A 125 8.88 9.72 9.85
CA LYS A 125 8.61 10.00 11.27
C LYS A 125 7.12 10.13 11.63
N ALA A 126 6.26 10.66 10.76
CA ALA A 126 4.85 10.90 11.12
C ALA A 126 4.03 9.61 11.22
N LEU A 127 4.34 8.60 10.38
CA LEU A 127 3.69 7.29 10.47
C LEU A 127 4.10 6.48 11.72
N VAL A 128 5.26 6.80 12.29
CA VAL A 128 5.87 6.07 13.44
C VAL A 128 5.64 6.79 14.77
N ALA A 129 5.34 8.09 14.78
CA ALA A 129 5.19 8.88 16.00
C ALA A 129 4.12 8.34 16.96
N GLY A 130 3.13 7.59 16.47
CA GLY A 130 2.13 6.90 17.30
C GLY A 130 2.60 5.56 17.90
N VAL A 131 3.77 5.04 17.53
CA VAL A 131 4.30 3.73 17.97
C VAL A 131 5.41 3.88 19.02
N ALA A 132 6.03 5.06 19.14
CA ALA A 132 7.09 5.30 20.12
C ALA A 132 6.59 5.77 21.51
N HIS A 133 5.28 5.97 21.68
CA HIS A 133 4.65 6.43 22.91
C HIS A 133 3.53 5.50 23.42
N ALA A 134 3.50 4.25 22.97
CA ALA A 134 2.61 3.20 23.48
C ALA A 134 3.42 2.08 24.15
#